data_AF-A0A931ZNA0-F1
#
_entry.id   AF-A0A931ZNA0-F1
#
_cell.length_a   1.000
_cell.length_b   1.000
_cell.length_c   1.000
_cell.angle_alpha   90.00
_cell.angle_beta   90.00
_cell.angle_gamma   90.00
#
_symmetry.space_group_name_H-M   'P 1'
#
loop_
_entity.id
_entity.type
_entity.pdbx_description
1 polymer ?
#
loop_
_entity_poly.entity_id
_entity_poly.type
_entity_poly.pdbx_seq_one_letter_code
_entity_poly.pdbx_strand_id
1 'polypeptide(L)'
;MRVAIFSPYLDTFGGGEKYMMTIAEVLSPGNVVDVLLDKHLFNLGGDYLKRELSKRFNLNLKLANFRRKYFLSNGKEKHFTYTVSHHRTTCKKYLG
;
A
#
# COMPACT_ATOMS: atom_id res chain seq x y z
N MET A 1 13.04 -4.74 -9.60
CA MET A 1 12.66 -5.34 -8.30
C MET A 1 11.13 -5.33 -8.15
N ARG A 2 10.54 -6.08 -7.22
CA ARG A 2 9.11 -6.00 -6.89
C ARG A 2 8.90 -5.32 -5.53
N VAL A 3 7.99 -4.37 -5.46
CA VAL A 3 7.67 -3.60 -4.24
C VAL A 3 6.17 -3.69 -3.98
N ALA A 4 5.80 -4.05 -2.76
CA ALA A 4 4.41 -4.05 -2.32
C ALA A 4 4.20 -2.94 -1.29
N ILE A 5 3.23 -2.07 -1.55
CA ILE A 5 2.81 -0.98 -0.65
C ILE A 5 1.43 -1.32 -0.12
N PHE A 6 1.27 -1.38 1.20
CA PHE A 6 -0.01 -1.60 1.85
C PHE A 6 -0.39 -0.34 2.62
N SER A 7 -1.53 0.25 2.26
CA SER A 7 -2.16 1.33 3.03
C SER A 7 -3.65 1.02 3.17
N PRO A 8 -4.15 0.74 4.40
CA PRO A 8 -5.54 0.33 4.61
C PRO A 8 -6.55 1.46 4.50
N TYR A 9 -6.12 2.72 4.32
CA TYR A 9 -7.00 3.90 4.40
C TYR A 9 -6.84 4.85 3.19
N LEU A 10 -6.58 4.29 2.00
CA LEU A 10 -6.37 5.09 0.77
C LEU A 10 -7.58 5.93 0.33
N ASP A 11 -8.76 5.64 0.87
CA ASP A 11 -10.03 6.35 0.68
C ASP A 11 -10.17 7.60 1.55
N THR A 12 -9.36 7.75 2.60
CA THR A 12 -9.36 8.96 3.44
C THR A 12 -8.69 10.15 2.74
N PHE A 13 -7.82 9.86 1.77
CA PHE A 13 -7.06 10.85 1.01
C PHE A 13 -6.32 11.87 1.89
N GLY A 14 -5.74 11.39 3.00
CA GLY A 14 -4.96 12.18 3.94
C GLY A 14 -3.49 12.35 3.53
N GLY A 15 -2.71 12.95 4.45
CA GLY A 15 -1.28 13.19 4.23
C GLY A 15 -0.45 11.90 4.19
N GLY A 16 -0.81 10.89 4.99
CA GLY A 16 -0.13 9.60 4.99
C GLY A 16 -0.23 8.89 3.65
N GLU A 17 -1.41 8.93 3.05
CA GLU A 17 -1.74 8.35 1.75
C GLU A 17 -0.95 9.06 0.65
N LYS A 18 -0.85 10.39 0.73
CA LYS A 18 0.00 11.18 -0.18
C LYS A 18 1.42 10.66 -0.16
N TYR A 19 2.04 10.51 1.00
CA TYR A 19 3.43 10.02 1.10
C TYR A 19 3.56 8.60 0.53
N MET A 20 2.65 7.68 0.87
CA MET A 20 2.69 6.31 0.37
C MET A 20 2.57 6.26 -1.16
N MET A 21 1.71 7.10 -1.75
CA MET A 21 1.53 7.16 -3.20
C MET A 21 2.67 7.89 -3.91
N THR A 22 3.30 8.89 -3.29
CA THR A 22 4.54 9.48 -3.81
C THR A 22 5.66 8.45 -3.87
N ILE A 23 5.82 7.61 -2.85
CA ILE A 23 6.77 6.50 -2.88
C ILE A 23 6.43 5.53 -4.03
N ALA A 24 5.14 5.22 -4.22
CA ALA A 24 4.69 4.36 -5.31
C ALA A 24 5.07 4.96 -6.67
N GLU A 25 4.81 6.24 -6.90
CA GLU A 25 5.17 6.95 -8.13
C GLU A 25 6.67 6.91 -8.39
N VAL A 26 7.49 7.28 -7.40
CA VAL A 26 8.96 7.36 -7.55
C VAL A 26 9.58 6.00 -7.82
N LEU A 27 9.04 4.93 -7.23
CA LEU A 27 9.57 3.58 -7.42
C LEU A 27 9.05 2.90 -8.69
N SER A 28 7.93 3.35 -9.25
CA SER A 28 7.31 2.69 -10.41
C SER A 28 8.17 2.69 -11.68
N PRO A 29 8.99 3.72 -11.98
CA PRO A 29 10.01 3.62 -13.02
C PRO A 29 11.04 2.52 -12.72
N GLY A 30 11.07 1.48 -13.55
CA GLY A 30 12.05 0.39 -13.44
C GLY A 30 11.74 -0.68 -12.39
N ASN A 31 10.61 -0.58 -11.67
CA ASN A 31 10.16 -1.62 -10.75
C ASN A 31 8.68 -1.97 -10.97
N VAL A 32 8.30 -3.16 -10.51
CA VAL A 32 6.89 -3.52 -10.41
C VAL A 32 6.41 -3.14 -9.03
N VAL A 33 5.54 -2.13 -8.95
CA VAL A 33 4.95 -1.65 -7.71
C VAL A 33 3.50 -2.09 -7.63
N ASP A 34 3.17 -2.87 -6.61
CA ASP A 34 1.80 -3.29 -6.31
C ASP A 34 1.30 -2.56 -5.05
N VAL A 35 0.24 -1.77 -5.20
CA VAL A 35 -0.53 -1.18 -4.11
C VAL A 35 -1.60 -2.18 -3.71
N LEU A 36 -1.45 -2.74 -2.51
CA LEU A 36 -2.32 -3.77 -1.96
C LEU A 36 -3.51 -3.13 -1.27
N LEU A 37 -4.70 -3.39 -1.81
CA LEU A 37 -5.98 -2.88 -1.32
C LEU A 37 -6.62 -3.87 -0.35
N ASP A 38 -7.11 -3.36 0.76
CA ASP A 38 -7.96 -4.13 1.67
C ASP A 38 -9.37 -4.33 1.08
N LYS A 39 -10.19 -5.19 1.68
CA LYS A 39 -11.50 -5.61 1.13
C LYS A 39 -12.39 -4.41 0.77
N HIS A 40 -12.49 -3.42 1.65
CA HIS A 40 -13.33 -2.24 1.41
C HIS A 40 -12.77 -1.36 0.27
N LEU A 41 -11.45 -1.12 0.23
CA LEU A 41 -10.78 -0.39 -0.85
C LEU A 41 -10.90 -1.10 -2.20
N PHE A 42 -10.82 -2.42 -2.20
CA PHE A 42 -11.01 -3.21 -3.42
C PHE A 42 -12.45 -3.07 -3.94
N ASN A 43 -13.43 -3.04 -3.04
CA ASN A 43 -14.84 -2.83 -3.40
C ASN A 43 -15.11 -1.42 -3.92
N LEU A 44 -14.40 -0.40 -3.41
CA LEU A 44 -14.44 0.97 -3.95
C LEU A 44 -13.88 1.04 -5.39
N GLY A 45 -13.00 0.11 -5.75
CA GLY A 45 -12.43 -0.01 -7.09
C GLY A 45 -11.04 0.61 -7.19
N GLY A 46 -10.08 -0.18 -7.66
CA GLY A 46 -8.69 0.26 -7.82
C GLY A 46 -8.55 1.43 -8.80
N ASP A 47 -9.28 1.42 -9.91
CA ASP A 47 -9.23 2.50 -10.90
C ASP A 47 -9.81 3.81 -10.37
N TYR A 48 -10.88 3.72 -9.56
CA TYR A 48 -11.46 4.87 -8.87
C TYR A 48 -10.44 5.49 -7.93
N LEU A 49 -9.86 4.70 -7.02
CA LEU A 49 -8.84 5.15 -6.08
C LEU A 49 -7.64 5.76 -6.80
N LYS A 50 -7.13 5.06 -7.82
CA LYS A 50 -5.99 5.51 -8.62
C LYS A 50 -6.27 6.88 -9.26
N ARG A 51 -7.46 7.09 -9.82
CA ARG A 51 -7.87 8.37 -10.42
C ARG A 51 -7.96 9.48 -9.36
N GLU A 52 -8.65 9.23 -8.25
CA GLU A 52 -8.84 10.25 -7.21
C GLU A 52 -7.51 10.64 -6.55
N LEU A 53 -6.65 9.66 -6.22
CA LEU A 53 -5.32 9.89 -5.65
C LEU A 53 -4.43 10.67 -6.62
N SER A 54 -4.42 10.28 -7.91
CA SER A 54 -3.63 10.98 -8.94
C SER A 54 -4.08 12.44 -9.07
N LYS A 55 -5.39 12.69 -9.12
CA LYS A 55 -5.95 14.04 -9.25
C LYS A 55 -5.69 14.89 -8.01
N ARG A 56 -5.94 14.34 -6.81
CA ARG A 56 -5.89 15.09 -5.55
C ARG A 56 -4.47 15.44 -5.13
N PHE A 57 -3.52 14.55 -5.39
CA PHE A 57 -2.12 14.75 -5.00
C PHE A 57 -1.20 15.15 -6.15
N ASN A 58 -1.75 15.30 -7.37
CA ASN A 58 -1.00 15.59 -8.58
C ASN A 58 0.14 14.59 -8.83
N LEU A 59 -0.18 13.29 -8.73
CA LEU A 59 0.75 12.17 -8.89
C LEU A 59 0.44 11.40 -10.18
N ASN A 60 1.46 10.85 -10.83
CA ASN A 60 1.34 9.95 -11.97
C ASN A 60 1.42 8.49 -11.53
N LEU A 61 0.30 7.94 -11.07
CA LEU A 61 0.23 6.56 -10.61
C LEU A 61 0.04 5.53 -11.73
N LYS A 62 0.09 5.92 -13.03
CA LYS A 62 -0.23 5.04 -14.17
C LYS A 62 0.50 3.70 -14.13
N LEU A 63 1.76 3.69 -13.71
CA LEU A 63 2.62 2.51 -13.65
C LEU A 63 2.43 1.66 -12.37
N ALA A 64 1.76 2.19 -11.34
CA ALA A 64 1.46 1.44 -10.12
C ALA A 64 0.23 0.54 -10.32
N ASN A 65 0.32 -0.70 -9.85
CA ASN A 65 -0.74 -1.70 -9.96
C ASN A 65 -1.57 -1.73 -8.69
N PHE A 66 -2.87 -1.51 -8.78
CA PHE A 66 -3.77 -1.60 -7.64
C PHE A 66 -4.36 -3.02 -7.62
N ARG A 67 -4.04 -3.80 -6.59
CA ARG A 67 -4.45 -5.21 -6.48
C ARG A 67 -5.11 -5.50 -5.16
N ARG A 68 -6.02 -6.47 -5.12
CA ARG A 68 -6.52 -7.02 -3.86
C ARG A 68 -5.33 -7.59 -3.08
N LYS A 69 -5.27 -7.31 -1.78
CA LYS A 69 -4.40 -8.05 -0.88
C LYS A 69 -4.79 -9.54 -0.91
N TYR A 70 -3.90 -10.40 -1.43
CA TYR A 70 -4.02 -11.83 -1.25
C TYR A 70 -3.48 -12.18 0.13
N PHE A 71 -4.37 -12.41 1.09
CA PHE A 71 -3.99 -13.20 2.25
C PHE A 71 -3.72 -14.62 1.73
N LEU A 72 -2.46 -15.05 1.74
CA LEU A 72 -2.13 -16.46 1.52
C LEU A 72 -2.81 -17.26 2.65
N SER A 73 -3.91 -17.90 2.29
CA SER A 73 -4.64 -18.86 3.11
C SER A 73 -3.77 -20.08 3.38
N ASN A 74 -2.88 -19.95 4.37
CA ASN A 74 -2.45 -21.06 5.21
C ASN A 74 -2.82 -20.70 6.65
N GLY A 75 -4.14 -20.57 6.89
CA GLY A 75 -4.80 -20.76 8.19
C GLY A 75 -4.31 -19.98 9.41
N LYS A 76 -3.40 -19.01 9.28
CA LYS A 76 -2.89 -18.21 10.39
C LYS A 76 -2.91 -16.75 9.97
N GLU A 77 -3.88 -16.01 10.47
CA GLU A 77 -3.81 -14.55 10.49
C GLU A 77 -2.49 -14.14 11.13
N LYS A 78 -1.52 -13.76 10.31
CA LYS A 78 -0.35 -13.05 10.79
C LYS A 78 -0.70 -11.57 10.75
N HIS A 79 -1.24 -11.09 11.86
CA HIS A 79 -1.27 -9.66 12.14
C HIS A 79 0.17 -9.16 12.17
N PHE A 80 0.58 -8.48 11.11
CA PHE A 80 1.83 -7.73 11.11
C PHE A 80 1.55 -6.40 11.80
N THR A 81 1.72 -6.36 13.13
CA THR A 81 1.67 -5.12 13.90
C THR A 81 3.00 -4.40 13.71
N TYR A 82 2.99 -3.26 13.02
CA TYR A 82 4.16 -2.39 12.91
C TYR A 82 4.09 -1.36 14.03
N THR A 83 4.96 -1.50 15.04
CA THR A 83 5.17 -0.45 16.04
C THR A 83 6.35 0.41 15.58
N VAL A 84 6.09 1.68 15.26
CA VAL A 84 7.16 2.65 14.94
C VAL A 84 7.75 3.16 16.25
N SER A 85 8.77 2.46 16.77
CA SER A 85 9.59 2.95 17.87
C SER A 85 10.74 3.81 17.33
N HIS A 86 10.88 5.03 17.84
CA HIS A 86 11.77 6.10 17.35
C HIS A 86 13.29 5.86 17.47
N HIS A 87 13.74 4.62 17.62
CA HIS A 87 15.16 4.28 17.53
C HIS A 87 15.34 2.84 17.03
N ARG A 88 15.99 2.69 15.87
CA ARG A 88 16.39 1.44 15.20
C ARG A 88 15.25 0.53 14.72
N THR A 89 15.07 0.51 13.41
CA THR A 89 14.25 -0.45 12.68
C THR A 89 14.88 -1.85 12.73
N THR A 90 14.57 -2.63 13.75
CA THR A 90 14.84 -4.08 13.75
C THR A 90 13.53 -4.83 13.54
N CYS A 91 13.43 -5.54 12.42
CA CYS A 91 12.33 -6.45 12.11
C CYS A 91 12.44 -7.68 13.03
N LYS A 92 11.68 -7.72 14.13
CA LYS A 92 11.57 -8.91 14.99
C LYS A 92 10.34 -9.71 14.60
N LYS A 93 10.59 -10.95 14.15
CA LYS A 93 9.58 -11.97 13.91
C LYS A 93 9.20 -12.60 15.25
N TYR A 94 8.07 -12.23 15.82
CA TYR A 94 7.52 -12.92 16.99
C TYR A 94 6.68 -14.11 16.49
N LEU A 95 7.10 -15.32 16.87
CA LEU A 95 6.31 -16.53 16.74
C LEU A 95 5.49 -16.65 18.03
N GLY A 96 4.17 -16.43 17.92
CA GLY A 96 3.20 -16.87 18.92
C GLY A 96 2.74 -18.29 18.62
#